data_AF-A0A7W9UWD3-F1
#
_entry.id   AF-A0A7W9UWD3-F1
#
_cell.length_a   1.000
_cell.length_b   1.000
_cell.length_c   1.000
_cell.angle_alpha   90.00
_cell.angle_beta   90.00
_cell.angle_gamma   90.00
#
_symmetry.space_group_name_H-M   'P 1'
#
loop_
_entity.id
_entity.type
_entity.pdbx_description
1 polymer ?
#
loop_
_entity_poly.entity_id
_entity_poly.type
_entity_poly.pdbx_seq_one_letter_code
_entity_poly.pdbx_strand_id
1 'polypeptide(L)'
;MPTDTSTPATPPHEWIPPGGGVNWTRVGDLGWHALTLPTYLGNRVLAHLGDGSGAVIQEDIGREMTWLIAPHAPAVQHLRADDRFTLAGDDGSFLFVPGMTRDHLVWWRIAPEPDRLLTPAARLADAIATTLQRTTPRHRTPGGAAR
;
A
#
# COMPACT_ATOMS: atom_id res chain seq x y z
N MET A 1 -26.31 -29.11 10.31
CA MET A 1 -25.03 -28.46 10.00
C MET A 1 -25.13 -27.91 8.59
N PRO A 2 -25.40 -26.62 8.35
CA PRO A 2 -25.18 -26.07 7.03
C PRO A 2 -23.70 -25.73 6.92
N THR A 3 -22.99 -26.42 6.03
CA THR A 3 -21.75 -25.90 5.46
C THR A 3 -22.15 -24.69 4.64
N ASP A 4 -21.85 -23.51 5.15
CA ASP A 4 -21.97 -22.26 4.42
C ASP A 4 -20.93 -22.29 3.28
N THR A 5 -21.34 -22.79 2.12
CA THR A 5 -20.57 -22.67 0.88
C THR A 5 -20.72 -21.23 0.43
N SER A 6 -20.02 -20.31 1.12
CA SER A 6 -19.82 -18.96 0.65
C SER A 6 -19.23 -19.06 -0.75
N THR A 7 -20.04 -18.70 -1.75
CA THR A 7 -19.61 -18.57 -3.13
C THR A 7 -18.41 -17.61 -3.14
N PRO A 8 -17.24 -17.98 -3.70
CA PRO A 8 -16.10 -17.08 -3.72
C PRO A 8 -16.52 -15.79 -4.41
N ALA A 9 -16.31 -14.65 -3.74
CA ALA A 9 -16.63 -13.35 -4.30
C ALA A 9 -15.88 -13.20 -5.62
N THR A 10 -16.60 -12.94 -6.72
CA THR A 10 -15.96 -12.73 -8.02
C THR A 10 -15.00 -11.55 -7.91
N PRO A 11 -13.71 -11.75 -8.20
CA PRO A 11 -12.72 -10.70 -8.06
C PRO A 11 -12.98 -9.63 -9.13
N PRO A 12 -12.68 -8.35 -8.83
CA PRO A 12 -12.86 -7.27 -9.80
C PRO A 12 -11.92 -7.38 -11.01
N HIS A 13 -10.85 -8.17 -10.91
CA HIS A 13 -9.91 -8.44 -11.98
C HIS A 13 -9.51 -9.91 -12.03
N GLU A 14 -9.36 -10.46 -13.24
CA GLU A 14 -9.09 -11.90 -13.48
C GLU A 14 -7.77 -12.41 -12.90
N TRP A 15 -6.80 -11.51 -12.70
CA TRP A 15 -5.48 -11.85 -12.16
C TRP A 15 -5.45 -11.97 -10.63
N ILE A 16 -6.54 -11.55 -9.95
CA ILE A 16 -6.71 -11.72 -8.51
C ILE A 16 -7.36 -13.07 -8.25
N PRO A 17 -6.82 -13.92 -7.36
CA PRO A 17 -7.49 -15.17 -6.99
C PRO A 17 -8.90 -14.93 -6.43
N PRO A 18 -9.95 -15.63 -6.91
CA PRO A 18 -11.34 -15.39 -6.50
C PRO A 18 -11.65 -15.80 -5.05
N GLY A 19 -10.81 -16.65 -4.45
CA GLY A 19 -10.99 -17.14 -3.08
C GLY A 19 -9.76 -16.84 -2.23
N GLY A 20 -9.26 -17.87 -1.56
CA GLY A 20 -7.97 -17.83 -0.89
C GLY A 20 -6.79 -17.88 -1.86
N GLY A 21 -5.57 -17.92 -1.32
CA GLY A 21 -4.35 -18.05 -2.13
C GLY A 21 -3.59 -16.75 -2.33
N VAL A 22 -2.42 -16.89 -2.96
CA VAL A 22 -1.56 -15.77 -3.37
C VAL A 22 -1.05 -16.05 -4.79
N ASN A 23 -1.16 -15.06 -5.66
CA ASN A 23 -0.54 -15.07 -6.99
C ASN A 23 0.77 -14.28 -6.95
N TRP A 24 1.83 -14.85 -7.53
CA TRP A 24 3.09 -14.14 -7.71
C TRP A 24 3.05 -13.37 -9.03
N THR A 25 2.95 -12.05 -8.95
CA THR A 25 2.64 -11.20 -10.12
C THR A 25 3.79 -10.24 -10.38
N ARG A 26 4.25 -10.18 -11.63
CA ARG A 26 5.29 -9.22 -12.03
C ARG A 26 4.69 -7.81 -12.02
N VAL A 27 5.40 -6.88 -11.40
CA VAL A 27 5.01 -5.46 -11.36
C VAL A 27 5.22 -4.85 -12.75
N GLY A 28 4.31 -3.97 -13.20
CA GLY A 28 4.33 -3.38 -14.54
C GLY A 28 3.46 -4.13 -15.56
N ASP A 29 3.47 -5.47 -15.56
CA ASP A 29 2.77 -6.31 -16.56
C ASP A 29 1.26 -6.05 -16.64
N LEU A 30 0.65 -5.65 -15.53
CA LEU A 30 -0.79 -5.42 -15.40
C LEU A 30 -1.16 -3.93 -15.32
N GLY A 31 -0.25 -3.05 -15.73
CA GLY A 31 -0.51 -1.60 -15.78
C GLY A 31 -0.53 -0.92 -14.41
N TRP A 32 0.18 -1.48 -13.43
CA TRP A 32 0.38 -0.87 -12.11
C TRP A 32 1.81 -1.04 -11.62
N HIS A 33 2.24 -0.05 -10.85
CA HIS A 33 3.45 -0.07 -10.04
C HIS A 33 3.08 -0.24 -8.57
N ALA A 34 4.06 -0.46 -7.71
CA ALA A 34 3.84 -0.66 -6.29
C ALA A 34 4.74 0.25 -5.44
N LEU A 35 4.15 0.92 -4.45
CA LEU A 35 4.89 1.62 -3.40
C LEU A 35 4.69 0.89 -2.08
N THR A 36 5.78 0.35 -1.54
CA THR A 36 5.81 -0.37 -0.28
C THR A 36 6.44 0.47 0.82
N LEU A 37 5.88 0.40 2.02
CA LEU A 37 6.40 1.03 3.22
C LEU A 37 6.07 0.20 4.48
N PRO A 38 6.83 0.37 5.58
CA PRO A 38 6.53 -0.30 6.84
C PRO A 38 5.11 -0.03 7.36
N THR A 39 4.45 -1.05 7.90
CA THR A 39 3.06 -0.99 8.41
C THR A 39 2.84 0.16 9.41
N TYR A 40 3.83 0.51 10.24
CA TYR A 40 3.69 1.61 11.20
C TYR A 40 3.60 3.00 10.54
N LEU A 41 4.24 3.19 9.38
CA LEU A 41 4.04 4.37 8.53
C LEU A 41 2.76 4.22 7.73
N GLY A 42 2.57 3.05 7.12
CA GLY A 42 1.44 2.74 6.26
C GLY A 42 0.08 2.98 6.94
N ASN A 43 -0.09 2.58 8.19
CA ASN A 43 -1.32 2.83 8.94
C ASN A 43 -1.62 4.33 9.11
N ARG A 44 -0.59 5.17 9.26
CA ARG A 44 -0.74 6.62 9.42
C ARG A 44 -0.98 7.31 8.09
N VAL A 45 -0.28 6.88 7.05
CA VAL A 45 -0.53 7.31 5.66
C VAL A 45 -1.96 6.98 5.26
N LEU A 46 -2.41 5.76 5.58
CA LEU A 46 -3.76 5.33 5.27
C LEU A 46 -4.82 6.16 6.00
N ALA A 47 -4.58 6.49 7.28
CA ALA A 47 -5.46 7.38 8.03
C ALA A 47 -5.54 8.80 7.44
N HIS A 48 -4.47 9.27 6.79
CA HIS A 48 -4.46 10.55 6.07
C HIS A 48 -5.18 10.48 4.72
N LEU A 49 -5.05 9.36 4.01
CA LEU A 49 -5.71 9.16 2.72
C LEU A 49 -7.22 8.97 2.86
N GLY A 50 -7.66 8.23 3.88
CA GLY A 50 -9.05 7.81 4.04
C GLY A 50 -9.57 7.14 2.76
N ASP A 51 -10.76 7.56 2.33
CA ASP A 51 -11.42 7.06 1.12
C ASP A 51 -10.69 7.42 -0.19
N GLY A 52 -9.65 8.25 -0.11
CA GLY A 52 -8.77 8.56 -1.24
C GLY A 52 -7.75 7.47 -1.57
N SER A 53 -7.68 6.39 -0.78
CA SER A 53 -6.82 5.24 -1.03
C SER A 53 -7.44 4.27 -2.03
N GLY A 54 -6.62 3.74 -2.93
CA GLY A 54 -6.93 2.54 -3.72
C GLY A 54 -6.71 1.27 -2.91
N ALA A 55 -6.53 0.15 -3.61
CA ALA A 55 -6.23 -1.15 -3.03
C ALA A 55 -4.89 -1.12 -2.28
N VAL A 56 -4.87 -1.81 -1.14
CA VAL A 56 -3.69 -1.90 -0.28
C VAL A 56 -3.49 -3.35 0.14
N ILE A 57 -2.29 -3.87 -0.10
CA ILE A 57 -1.86 -5.18 0.38
C ILE A 57 -1.13 -4.97 1.71
N GLN A 58 -1.40 -5.83 2.68
CA GLN A 58 -0.64 -5.92 3.92
C GLN A 58 0.04 -7.29 4.01
N GLU A 59 1.33 -7.27 4.33
CA GLU A 59 2.13 -8.46 4.60
C GLU A 59 2.56 -8.47 6.08
N ASP A 60 2.12 -9.50 6.81
CA ASP A 60 2.32 -9.57 8.26
C ASP A 60 3.76 -10.00 8.66
N ILE A 61 4.48 -10.75 7.82
CA ILE A 61 5.87 -11.17 8.10
C ILE A 61 6.83 -9.99 7.94
N GLY A 62 6.88 -9.40 6.74
CA GLY A 62 7.70 -8.22 6.46
C GLY A 62 7.26 -6.97 7.23
N ARG A 63 6.01 -6.97 7.75
CA ARG A 63 5.36 -5.80 8.35
C ARG A 63 5.36 -4.64 7.37
N GLU A 64 4.89 -4.93 6.16
CA GLU A 64 4.85 -4.00 5.04
C GLU A 64 3.41 -3.76 4.61
N MET A 65 3.20 -2.58 4.04
CA MET A 65 1.98 -2.22 3.35
C MET A 65 2.33 -1.71 1.96
N THR A 66 1.62 -2.21 0.96
CA THR A 66 1.90 -1.95 -0.44
C THR A 66 0.69 -1.34 -1.11
N TRP A 67 0.85 -0.15 -1.65
CA TRP A 67 -0.15 0.53 -2.47
C TRP A 67 0.10 0.24 -3.94
N LEU A 68 -0.96 -0.07 -4.67
CA LEU A 68 -0.93 -0.08 -6.13
C LEU A 68 -1.10 1.36 -6.65
N ILE A 69 -0.25 1.76 -7.58
CA ILE A 69 -0.24 3.10 -8.16
C ILE A 69 -0.12 3.02 -9.68
N ALA A 70 -0.49 4.11 -10.36
CA ALA A 70 -0.28 4.23 -11.80
C ALA A 70 1.22 4.15 -12.15
N PRO A 71 1.57 3.55 -13.30
CA PRO A 71 2.92 3.58 -13.83
C PRO A 71 3.45 5.02 -13.98
N HIS A 72 4.78 5.15 -13.97
CA HIS A 72 5.47 6.43 -14.16
C HIS A 72 4.97 7.59 -13.28
N ALA A 73 4.62 7.33 -12.02
CA ALA A 73 4.18 8.37 -11.09
C ALA A 73 5.36 9.26 -10.61
N PRO A 74 5.52 10.51 -11.10
CA PRO A 74 6.66 11.36 -10.73
C PRO A 74 6.60 11.78 -9.25
N ALA A 75 5.39 11.94 -8.71
CA ALA A 75 5.15 12.43 -7.35
C ALA A 75 5.81 11.57 -6.26
N VAL A 76 6.05 10.28 -6.52
CA VAL A 76 6.65 9.34 -5.56
C VAL A 76 8.09 8.96 -5.90
N GLN A 77 8.66 9.46 -7.00
CA GLN A 77 10.02 9.05 -7.43
C GLN A 77 11.10 9.44 -6.41
N HIS A 78 10.94 10.59 -5.77
CA HIS A 78 11.87 11.06 -4.75
C HIS A 78 11.95 10.13 -3.53
N LEU A 79 10.92 9.30 -3.29
CA LEU A 79 10.91 8.34 -2.18
C LEU A 79 11.93 7.21 -2.36
N ARG A 80 12.41 6.95 -3.58
CA ARG A 80 13.47 5.96 -3.83
C ARG A 80 14.79 6.26 -3.09
N ALA A 81 14.98 7.51 -2.65
CA ALA A 81 16.17 7.93 -1.91
C ALA A 81 16.12 7.58 -0.41
N ASP A 82 14.98 7.12 0.09
CA ASP A 82 14.75 6.78 1.50
C ASP A 82 14.49 5.27 1.62
N ASP A 83 15.31 4.60 2.41
CA ASP A 83 15.37 3.14 2.54
C ASP A 83 14.11 2.50 3.14
N ARG A 84 13.22 3.32 3.71
CA ARG A 84 11.91 2.88 4.21
C ARG A 84 10.89 2.69 3.10
N PHE A 85 11.19 3.10 1.87
CA PHE A 85 10.27 2.99 0.74
C PHE A 85 10.86 2.15 -0.37
N THR A 86 10.04 1.23 -0.89
CA THR A 86 10.38 0.47 -2.10
C THR A 86 9.39 0.83 -3.18
N LEU A 87 9.89 1.36 -4.30
CA LEU A 87 9.08 1.64 -5.49
C LEU A 87 9.41 0.59 -6.56
N ALA A 88 8.53 -0.40 -6.70
CA ALA A 88 8.64 -1.43 -7.73
C ALA A 88 7.87 -1.01 -8.99
N GLY A 89 8.44 -1.32 -10.16
CA GLY A 89 7.87 -1.00 -11.47
C GLY A 89 8.33 -1.99 -12.52
N ASP A 90 8.73 -1.48 -13.70
CA ASP A 90 9.23 -2.29 -14.82
C ASP A 90 10.64 -2.88 -14.62
N ASP A 91 11.14 -2.90 -13.39
CA ASP A 91 12.48 -3.40 -13.02
C ASP A 91 12.53 -4.94 -12.85
N GLY A 92 11.44 -5.62 -13.21
CA GLY A 92 11.30 -7.06 -13.07
C GLY A 92 11.02 -7.52 -11.64
N SER A 93 10.63 -6.58 -10.76
CA SER A 93 10.11 -6.88 -9.43
C SER A 93 8.81 -7.67 -9.50
N PHE A 94 8.53 -8.39 -8.43
CA PHE A 94 7.29 -9.14 -8.27
C PHE A 94 6.61 -8.80 -6.95
N LEU A 95 5.29 -8.93 -6.94
CA LEU A 95 4.45 -8.72 -5.77
C LEU A 95 3.59 -9.96 -5.52
N PHE A 96 3.43 -10.30 -4.25
CA PHE A 96 2.45 -11.28 -3.81
C PHE A 96 1.06 -10.64 -3.79
N VAL A 97 0.20 -11.02 -4.73
CA VAL A 97 -1.18 -10.54 -4.82
C VAL A 97 -2.08 -11.53 -4.08
N PRO A 98 -2.74 -11.14 -2.99
CA PRO A 98 -3.61 -12.04 -2.25
C PRO A 98 -4.95 -12.26 -2.97
N GLY A 99 -5.56 -13.41 -2.72
CA GLY A 99 -6.96 -13.64 -3.05
C GLY A 99 -7.92 -12.76 -2.21
N MET A 100 -9.20 -12.80 -2.56
CA MET A 100 -10.24 -12.03 -1.87
C MET A 100 -10.57 -12.55 -0.47
N THR A 101 -10.30 -13.83 -0.19
CA THR A 101 -10.45 -14.43 1.14
C THR A 101 -9.16 -14.29 1.94
N ARG A 102 -9.25 -13.86 3.19
CA ARG A 102 -8.09 -13.79 4.09
C ARG A 102 -7.76 -15.17 4.66
N ASP A 103 -6.80 -15.85 4.05
CA ASP A 103 -6.29 -17.16 4.48
C ASP A 103 -4.76 -17.27 4.51
N HIS A 104 -4.06 -16.18 4.19
CA HIS A 104 -2.60 -16.08 4.19
C HIS A 104 -2.10 -14.85 4.96
N LEU A 105 -0.77 -14.78 5.13
CA LEU A 105 -0.06 -13.67 5.79
C LEU A 105 0.07 -12.42 4.90
N VAL A 106 -0.27 -12.56 3.62
CA VAL A 106 -0.45 -11.46 2.66
C VAL A 106 -1.95 -11.36 2.40
N TRP A 107 -2.53 -10.17 2.60
CA TRP A 107 -3.99 -9.98 2.51
C TRP A 107 -4.34 -8.55 2.12
N TRP A 108 -5.54 -8.34 1.58
CA TRP A 108 -6.03 -7.01 1.23
C TRP A 108 -6.40 -6.22 2.49
N ARG A 109 -5.59 -5.22 2.84
CA ARG A 109 -5.97 -4.22 3.85
C ARG A 109 -7.10 -3.33 3.38
N ILE A 110 -7.06 -2.95 2.11
CA ILE A 110 -8.19 -2.39 1.36
C ILE A 110 -8.35 -3.28 0.14
N ALA A 111 -9.52 -3.89 0.04
CA ALA A 111 -9.88 -4.73 -1.10
C ALA A 111 -9.93 -3.90 -2.39
N PRO A 112 -9.52 -4.48 -3.53
CA PRO A 112 -9.66 -3.82 -4.81
C PRO A 112 -11.14 -3.65 -5.16
N GLU A 113 -11.47 -2.53 -5.77
CA GLU A 113 -12.78 -2.23 -6.36
C GLU A 113 -12.56 -1.87 -7.85
N PRO A 114 -13.54 -2.13 -8.74
CA PRO A 114 -13.38 -1.92 -10.18
C PRO A 114 -12.91 -0.52 -10.59
N ASP A 115 -13.31 0.50 -9.84
CA ASP A 115 -12.99 1.92 -10.07
C ASP A 115 -11.99 2.50 -9.06
N ARG A 116 -11.56 1.70 -8.07
CA ARG A 116 -10.67 2.14 -6.98
C ARG A 116 -9.50 1.18 -6.72
N LEU A 117 -8.93 0.61 -7.79
CA LEU A 117 -7.73 -0.21 -7.69
C LEU A 117 -6.49 0.62 -7.33
N LEU A 118 -6.25 1.71 -8.07
CA LEU A 118 -5.01 2.48 -7.96
C LEU A 118 -5.15 3.68 -7.04
N THR A 119 -4.11 3.94 -6.27
CA THR A 119 -4.02 5.14 -5.43
C THR A 119 -3.40 6.29 -6.22
N PRO A 120 -4.01 7.49 -6.24
CA PRO A 120 -3.41 8.65 -6.89
C PRO A 120 -2.06 8.99 -6.22
N ALA A 121 -0.98 8.88 -6.98
CA ALA A 121 0.38 9.01 -6.43
C ALA A 121 0.67 10.36 -5.78
N ALA A 122 0.06 11.45 -6.27
CA ALA A 122 0.16 12.76 -5.64
C ALA A 122 -0.44 12.77 -4.23
N ARG A 123 -1.63 12.20 -4.06
CA ARG A 123 -2.27 12.09 -2.74
C ARG A 123 -1.47 11.20 -1.78
N LEU A 124 -0.91 10.10 -2.30
CA LEU A 124 -0.05 9.21 -1.53
C LEU A 124 1.23 9.92 -1.06
N ALA A 125 1.88 10.68 -1.95
CA ALA A 125 3.05 11.48 -1.61
C ALA A 125 2.74 12.55 -0.55
N ASP A 126 1.63 13.28 -0.69
CA ASP A 126 1.19 14.30 0.27
C ASP A 126 0.89 13.69 1.65
N ALA A 127 0.22 12.53 1.69
CA ALA A 127 -0.07 11.80 2.92
C ALA A 127 1.23 11.33 3.61
N ILE A 128 2.19 10.81 2.85
CA ILE A 128 3.51 10.42 3.35
C ILE A 128 4.25 11.63 3.92
N ALA A 129 4.35 12.73 3.17
CA ALA A 129 5.01 13.95 3.62
C ALA A 129 4.39 14.46 4.93
N THR A 130 3.06 14.49 5.02
CA THR A 130 2.33 14.88 6.23
C THR A 130 2.65 13.98 7.42
N THR A 131 2.73 12.65 7.22
CA THR A 131 3.02 11.73 8.33
C THR A 131 4.49 11.80 8.76
N LEU A 132 5.43 12.05 7.85
CA LEU A 132 6.85 12.23 8.17
C LEU A 132 7.10 13.52 8.97
N GLN A 133 6.47 14.64 8.59
CA GLN A 133 6.58 15.91 9.33
C GLN A 133 6.09 15.79 10.78
N ARG A 134 5.14 14.89 11.06
CA ARG A 134 4.64 14.61 12.41
C ARG A 134 5.56 13.71 13.23
N THR A 135 6.47 13.00 12.58
CA THR A 135 7.45 12.11 13.25
C THR A 135 8.75 12.84 13.59
N THR A 136 9.08 13.94 12.92
CA THR A 136 10.18 14.80 13.35
C THR A 136 9.84 15.38 14.73
N PRO A 137 10.67 15.18 15.77
CA PRO A 137 10.46 15.82 17.06
C PRO A 137 10.38 17.32 16.82
N ARG A 138 9.30 17.98 17.26
CA ARG A 138 9.29 19.44 17.37
C ARG A 138 10.47 19.79 18.26
N HIS A 139 11.51 20.37 17.69
CA HIS A 139 12.62 20.94 18.43
C HIS A 139 12.00 21.97 19.37
N ARG A 140 11.83 21.60 20.64
CA ARG A 140 11.38 22.51 21.68
C ARG A 140 12.55 23.46 21.89
N THR A 141 12.45 24.67 21.37
CA THR A 141 13.39 25.74 21.68
C THR A 141 13.44 25.88 23.21
N PRO A 142 14.60 25.71 23.87
CA PRO A 142 14.77 26.31 25.17
C PRO A 142 14.84 27.81 24.89
N GLY A 143 13.73 28.49 25.13
CA GLY A 143 13.71 29.94 25.19
C GLY A 143 14.81 30.39 26.15
N GLY A 144 15.56 31.38 25.71
CA GLY A 144 16.47 32.10 26.58
C GLY A 144 15.73 32.55 27.82
N ALA A 145 16.28 32.21 28.98
CA ALA A 145 16.10 32.98 30.19
C ALA A 145 17.48 33.50 30.55
N ALA A 146 17.62 34.81 30.41
CA ALA A 146 18.73 35.59 30.90
C ALA A 146 18.95 35.34 32.40
N ARG A 147 20.22 35.25 32.80
CA ARG A 147 20.86 36.13 33.80
C ARG A 147 22.35 35.83 33.90
#